data_AF-A0A1V3PA03-F1
#
_entry.id   AF-A0A1V3PA03-F1
#
_cell.length_a   1.000
_cell.length_b   1.000
_cell.length_c   1.000
_cell.angle_alpha   90.00
_cell.angle_beta   90.00
_cell.angle_gamma   90.00
#
_symmetry.space_group_name_H-M   'P 1'
#
loop_
_entity.id
_entity.type
_entity.pdbx_description
1 polymer ?
#
loop_
_entity_poly.entity_id
_entity_poly.type
_entity_poly.pdbx_seq_one_letter_code
_entity_poly.pdbx_strand_id
1 'polypeptide(L)'
;MKYIAPPRDAVDPQVFSRMPLAAWRDHAGLIEGRDWPSIEALNAHLPAAARECFVAQTRELLADGLHYERRIAERGEIATRERNWHDLFNALVWLRHPALKRALNARQAAEVARMGPKTRSRAQCALTHFDEAGVIVVASDPALIAPWDAHDWHRLFWRERTAWQDGRAQLEVFGHALLEHALTPGKLLVGKALVFHSTQAMEVVLAHAAAAIAHGELLCDPLELRPLPLSGLPGWHPHSDDEAFHRHAACYQPRRTGRSYPPAVRLGHLGRAALV
;
A
#
# COMPACT_ATOMS: atom_id res chain seq x y z
N MET A 1 -3.28 -21.19 -2.44
CA MET A 1 -4.70 -20.90 -2.69
C MET A 1 -4.87 -19.38 -2.75
N LYS A 2 -5.55 -18.84 -3.77
CA LYS A 2 -5.80 -17.40 -3.88
C LYS A 2 -6.77 -16.99 -2.75
N TYR A 3 -6.52 -15.86 -2.10
CA TYR A 3 -7.45 -15.36 -1.08
C TYR A 3 -8.81 -15.02 -1.72
N ILE A 4 -9.88 -15.29 -0.98
CA ILE A 4 -11.26 -14.97 -1.37
C ILE A 4 -11.80 -14.09 -0.25
N ALA A 5 -12.12 -12.84 -0.59
CA ALA A 5 -12.74 -11.93 0.37
C ALA A 5 -14.15 -12.41 0.76
N PRO A 6 -14.60 -12.14 2.00
CA PRO A 6 -15.97 -12.42 2.38
C PRO A 6 -16.97 -11.66 1.47
N PRO A 7 -18.16 -12.23 1.23
CA PRO A 7 -19.28 -11.48 0.67
C PRO A 7 -19.53 -10.19 1.46
N ARG A 8 -19.97 -9.12 0.79
CA ARG A 8 -20.11 -7.78 1.40
C ARG A 8 -21.04 -7.78 2.63
N ASP A 9 -22.14 -8.51 2.54
CA ASP A 9 -23.14 -8.70 3.60
C ASP A 9 -22.68 -9.61 4.74
N ALA A 10 -21.56 -10.32 4.58
CA ALA A 10 -20.96 -11.21 5.57
C ALA A 10 -19.70 -10.61 6.23
N VAL A 11 -19.31 -9.38 5.90
CA VAL A 11 -18.19 -8.68 6.56
C VAL A 11 -18.60 -8.34 7.99
N ASP A 12 -17.79 -8.74 8.96
CA ASP A 12 -17.95 -8.32 10.36
C ASP A 12 -17.74 -6.79 10.47
N PRO A 13 -18.73 -5.98 10.85
CA PRO A 13 -18.59 -4.53 10.91
C PRO A 13 -17.45 -4.05 11.83
N GLN A 14 -17.03 -4.86 12.82
CA GLN A 14 -15.93 -4.49 13.71
C GLN A 14 -14.59 -4.32 12.98
N VAL A 15 -14.41 -4.92 11.81
CA VAL A 15 -13.16 -4.78 11.04
C VAL A 15 -12.92 -3.33 10.61
N PHE A 16 -13.97 -2.56 10.33
CA PHE A 16 -13.87 -1.16 9.93
C PHE A 16 -13.45 -0.23 11.06
N SER A 17 -13.65 -0.66 12.32
CA SER A 17 -13.20 0.08 13.51
C SER A 17 -11.74 -0.23 13.89
N ARG A 18 -11.03 -1.05 13.12
CA ARG A 18 -9.64 -1.45 13.38
C ARG A 18 -8.74 -1.11 12.21
N MET A 19 -7.46 -0.88 12.49
CA MET A 19 -6.46 -0.68 11.44
C MET A 19 -6.28 -1.97 10.63
N PRO A 20 -5.99 -1.89 9.31
CA PRO A 20 -5.83 -0.65 8.54
C PRO A 20 -7.13 0.04 8.12
N LEU A 21 -8.28 -0.64 8.17
CA LEU A 21 -9.55 -0.11 7.62
C LEU A 21 -10.06 1.15 8.33
N ALA A 22 -9.80 1.31 9.62
CA ALA A 22 -10.14 2.51 10.38
C ALA A 22 -9.50 3.79 9.81
N ALA A 23 -8.35 3.69 9.13
CA ALA A 23 -7.72 4.81 8.45
C ALA A 23 -8.47 5.25 7.18
N TRP A 24 -9.49 4.51 6.76
CA TRP A 24 -10.29 4.74 5.55
C TRP A 24 -11.70 5.26 5.82
N ARG A 25 -11.97 5.71 7.05
CA ARG A 25 -13.27 6.24 7.49
C ARG A 25 -13.80 7.43 6.69
N ASP A 26 -12.93 8.21 6.05
CA ASP A 26 -13.36 9.31 5.17
C ASP A 26 -14.14 8.78 3.95
N HIS A 27 -14.00 7.48 3.65
CA HIS A 27 -14.76 6.76 2.63
C HIS A 27 -15.73 5.73 3.22
N ALA A 28 -16.13 5.88 4.50
CA ALA A 28 -17.03 4.94 5.20
C ALA A 28 -18.32 4.68 4.41
N GLY A 29 -18.90 5.71 3.77
CA GLY A 29 -20.10 5.57 2.94
C GLY A 29 -19.93 4.61 1.75
N LEU A 30 -18.71 4.44 1.24
CA LEU A 30 -18.40 3.52 0.13
C LEU A 30 -18.11 2.10 0.61
N ILE A 31 -17.53 1.93 1.79
CA ILE A 31 -17.05 0.61 2.28
C ILE A 31 -18.00 -0.06 3.28
N GLU A 32 -18.72 0.71 4.10
CA GLU A 32 -19.60 0.18 5.15
C GLU A 32 -21.07 0.09 4.71
N GLY A 33 -21.43 0.75 3.60
CA GLY A 33 -22.79 0.74 3.05
C GLY A 33 -23.25 -0.68 2.67
N ARG A 34 -24.56 -0.95 2.82
CA ARG A 34 -25.14 -2.27 2.48
C ARG A 34 -24.91 -2.65 1.02
N ASP A 35 -25.08 -1.69 0.12
CA ASP A 35 -24.96 -1.89 -1.32
C ASP A 35 -23.55 -1.56 -1.82
N TRP A 36 -23.19 -2.14 -2.96
CA TRP A 36 -21.96 -1.80 -3.65
C TRP A 36 -22.08 -0.42 -4.30
N PRO A 37 -21.06 0.45 -4.21
CA PRO A 37 -21.09 1.72 -4.92
C PRO A 37 -21.08 1.49 -6.43
N SER A 38 -21.84 2.30 -7.16
CA SER A 38 -21.77 2.34 -8.62
C SER A 38 -20.48 3.01 -9.08
N ILE A 39 -20.12 2.80 -10.35
CA ILE A 39 -19.00 3.53 -10.98
C ILE A 39 -19.23 5.05 -10.94
N GLU A 40 -20.46 5.50 -11.12
CA GLU A 40 -20.84 6.91 -10.99
C GLU A 40 -20.59 7.44 -9.58
N ALA A 41 -20.96 6.69 -8.54
CA ALA A 41 -20.71 7.07 -7.15
C ALA A 41 -19.20 7.17 -6.85
N LEU A 42 -18.37 6.27 -7.40
CA LEU A 42 -16.91 6.37 -7.29
C LEU A 42 -16.39 7.63 -8.00
N ASN A 43 -16.86 7.90 -9.22
CA ASN A 43 -16.46 9.07 -9.98
C ASN A 43 -16.87 10.40 -9.33
N ALA A 44 -17.96 10.42 -8.56
CA ALA A 44 -18.39 11.61 -7.83
C ALA A 44 -17.38 12.08 -6.76
N HIS A 45 -16.44 11.21 -6.36
CA HIS A 45 -15.36 11.54 -5.42
C HIS A 45 -14.10 12.06 -6.12
N LEU A 46 -14.05 12.03 -7.44
CA LEU A 46 -12.92 12.57 -8.20
C LEU A 46 -13.01 14.10 -8.27
N PRO A 47 -11.86 14.81 -8.22
CA PRO A 47 -11.83 16.23 -8.55
C PRO A 47 -12.35 16.49 -9.97
N ALA A 48 -13.01 17.63 -10.20
CA ALA A 48 -13.57 17.96 -11.53
C ALA A 48 -12.52 17.97 -12.67
N ALA A 49 -11.25 18.26 -12.34
CA ALA A 49 -10.12 18.26 -13.28
C ALA A 49 -9.32 16.94 -13.27
N ALA A 50 -9.89 15.84 -12.74
CA ALA A 50 -9.22 14.56 -12.72
C ALA A 50 -8.96 14.05 -14.15
N ARG A 51 -7.72 13.64 -14.39
CA ARG A 51 -7.33 12.98 -15.64
C ARG A 51 -7.89 11.56 -15.72
N GLU A 52 -7.91 10.86 -14.59
CA GLU A 52 -8.38 9.50 -14.50
C GLU A 52 -9.85 9.44 -14.08
N CYS A 53 -10.59 8.48 -14.63
CA CYS A 53 -11.95 8.16 -14.24
C CYS A 53 -12.14 6.65 -14.13
N PHE A 54 -13.06 6.22 -13.27
CA PHE A 54 -13.46 4.83 -13.16
C PHE A 54 -14.44 4.48 -14.28
N VAL A 55 -14.22 3.32 -14.91
CA VAL A 55 -15.13 2.76 -15.91
C VAL A 55 -15.45 1.31 -15.56
N ALA A 56 -16.69 0.88 -15.80
CA ALA A 56 -17.07 -0.51 -15.56
C ALA A 56 -16.25 -1.46 -16.44
N GLN A 57 -15.62 -2.47 -15.84
CA GLN A 57 -14.88 -3.48 -16.57
C GLN A 57 -15.85 -4.47 -17.24
N THR A 58 -16.37 -4.09 -18.40
CA THR A 58 -17.24 -4.95 -19.23
C THR A 58 -16.46 -5.71 -20.28
N ARG A 59 -17.10 -6.70 -20.92
CA ARG A 59 -16.51 -7.43 -22.04
C ARG A 59 -16.22 -6.51 -23.23
N GLU A 60 -17.11 -5.54 -23.46
CA GLU A 60 -17.01 -4.55 -24.53
C GLU A 60 -15.81 -3.64 -24.30
N LEU A 61 -15.61 -3.16 -23.07
CA LEU A 61 -14.43 -2.36 -22.71
C LEU A 61 -13.13 -3.13 -23.01
N LEU A 62 -13.09 -4.42 -22.63
CA LEU A 62 -11.91 -5.27 -22.81
C LEU A 62 -11.71 -5.77 -24.25
N ALA A 63 -12.67 -5.56 -25.16
CA ALA A 63 -12.61 -6.06 -26.53
C ALA A 63 -11.51 -5.39 -27.37
N ASP A 64 -11.04 -4.20 -26.99
CA ASP A 64 -9.90 -3.52 -27.61
C ASP A 64 -8.55 -4.18 -27.29
N GLY A 65 -8.52 -5.17 -26.38
CA GLY A 65 -7.32 -5.91 -26.01
C GLY A 65 -6.28 -5.08 -25.25
N LEU A 66 -6.60 -3.86 -24.83
CA LEU A 66 -5.65 -3.01 -24.11
C LEU A 66 -5.36 -3.59 -22.72
N HIS A 67 -4.06 -3.67 -22.42
CA HIS A 67 -3.59 -4.00 -21.07
C HIS A 67 -4.06 -2.93 -20.06
N TYR A 68 -4.46 -3.35 -18.86
CA TYR A 68 -4.99 -2.46 -17.79
C TYR A 68 -4.14 -1.19 -17.59
N GLU A 69 -2.83 -1.35 -17.40
CA GLU A 69 -1.92 -0.23 -17.17
C GLU A 69 -1.81 0.72 -18.38
N ARG A 70 -1.90 0.18 -19.60
CA ARG A 70 -1.87 0.97 -20.84
C ARG A 70 -3.18 1.74 -21.02
N ARG A 71 -4.32 1.14 -20.67
CA ARG A 71 -5.62 1.82 -20.69
C ARG A 71 -5.61 3.07 -19.81
N ILE A 72 -5.12 2.96 -18.57
CA ILE A 72 -5.01 4.11 -17.66
C ILE A 72 -4.03 5.15 -18.20
N ALA A 73 -2.87 4.71 -18.70
CA ALA A 73 -1.86 5.62 -19.23
C ALA A 73 -2.31 6.38 -20.49
N GLU A 74 -3.06 5.73 -21.38
CA GLU A 74 -3.46 6.32 -22.67
C GLU A 74 -4.80 7.05 -22.59
N ARG A 75 -5.76 6.53 -21.81
CA ARG A 75 -7.15 7.01 -21.81
C ARG A 75 -7.60 7.60 -20.47
N GLY A 76 -6.82 7.44 -19.41
CA GLY A 76 -7.26 7.78 -18.04
C GLY A 76 -8.33 6.83 -17.49
N GLU A 77 -8.67 5.76 -18.21
CA GLU A 77 -9.75 4.84 -17.84
C GLU A 77 -9.25 3.77 -16.87
N ILE A 78 -9.71 3.81 -15.61
CA ILE A 78 -9.46 2.78 -14.60
C ILE A 78 -10.56 1.71 -14.71
N ALA A 79 -10.27 0.63 -15.43
CA ALA A 79 -11.20 -0.49 -15.60
C ALA A 79 -11.45 -1.19 -14.26
N THR A 80 -12.66 -1.01 -13.74
CA THR A 80 -13.05 -1.38 -12.37
C THR A 80 -14.16 -2.43 -12.44
N ARG A 81 -13.93 -3.61 -11.84
CA ARG A 81 -14.96 -4.65 -11.68
C ARG A 81 -15.98 -4.19 -10.66
N GLU A 82 -17.23 -4.19 -11.06
CA GLU A 82 -18.34 -3.91 -10.16
C GLU A 82 -18.48 -5.02 -9.13
N ARG A 83 -19.01 -4.65 -7.95
CA ARG A 83 -19.28 -5.59 -6.85
C ARG A 83 -18.06 -6.40 -6.40
N ASN A 84 -16.90 -5.75 -6.36
CA ASN A 84 -15.62 -6.39 -6.10
C ASN A 84 -14.82 -5.62 -5.04
N TRP A 85 -14.46 -6.28 -3.93
CA TRP A 85 -13.74 -5.63 -2.83
C TRP A 85 -12.36 -5.13 -3.24
N HIS A 86 -11.63 -5.94 -4.01
CA HIS A 86 -10.30 -5.61 -4.49
C HIS A 86 -10.30 -4.32 -5.32
N ASP A 87 -11.21 -4.23 -6.30
CA ASP A 87 -11.29 -3.07 -7.18
C ASP A 87 -11.88 -1.84 -6.47
N LEU A 88 -12.79 -2.04 -5.50
CA LEU A 88 -13.24 -0.97 -4.61
C LEU A 88 -12.06 -0.38 -3.82
N PHE A 89 -11.25 -1.21 -3.16
CA PHE A 89 -10.08 -0.72 -2.42
C PHE A 89 -9.03 -0.09 -3.33
N ASN A 90 -8.80 -0.66 -4.52
CA ASN A 90 -7.94 -0.04 -5.53
C ASN A 90 -8.45 1.35 -5.92
N ALA A 91 -9.76 1.52 -6.12
CA ALA A 91 -10.37 2.82 -6.40
C ALA A 91 -10.16 3.82 -5.25
N LEU A 92 -10.31 3.40 -3.99
CA LEU A 92 -10.04 4.27 -2.84
C LEU A 92 -8.56 4.70 -2.79
N VAL A 93 -7.63 3.79 -3.07
CA VAL A 93 -6.20 4.14 -3.15
C VAL A 93 -5.93 5.15 -4.27
N TRP A 94 -6.61 5.04 -5.42
CA TRP A 94 -6.57 6.06 -6.48
C TRP A 94 -7.09 7.43 -6.02
N LEU A 95 -8.19 7.45 -5.26
CA LEU A 95 -8.75 8.69 -4.71
C LEU A 95 -7.81 9.35 -3.69
N ARG A 96 -7.22 8.55 -2.81
CA ARG A 96 -6.36 9.06 -1.71
C ARG A 96 -4.94 9.38 -2.15
N HIS A 97 -4.36 8.56 -3.01
CA HIS A 97 -2.96 8.65 -3.42
C HIS A 97 -2.77 8.75 -4.93
N PRO A 98 -3.42 9.72 -5.61
CA PRO A 98 -3.38 9.81 -7.08
C PRO A 98 -1.96 10.00 -7.61
N ALA A 99 -1.10 10.76 -6.93
CA ALA A 99 0.29 10.96 -7.35
C ALA A 99 1.10 9.65 -7.36
N LEU A 100 0.97 8.82 -6.31
CA LEU A 100 1.64 7.52 -6.25
C LEU A 100 1.09 6.55 -7.30
N LYS A 101 -0.23 6.43 -7.42
CA LYS A 101 -0.85 5.55 -8.43
C LYS A 101 -0.47 5.96 -9.86
N ARG A 102 -0.42 7.25 -10.17
CA ARG A 102 0.08 7.76 -11.48
C ARG A 102 1.54 7.39 -11.71
N ALA A 103 2.41 7.56 -10.70
CA ALA A 103 3.83 7.21 -10.81
C ALA A 103 4.02 5.71 -11.05
N LEU A 104 3.29 4.86 -10.31
CA LEU A 104 3.28 3.41 -10.52
C LEU A 104 2.78 3.04 -11.92
N ASN A 105 1.63 3.59 -12.33
CA ASN A 105 1.01 3.30 -13.62
C ASN A 105 1.94 3.69 -14.79
N ALA A 106 2.54 4.89 -14.75
CA ALA A 106 3.47 5.34 -15.78
C ALA A 106 4.65 4.37 -15.95
N ARG A 107 5.22 3.89 -14.83
CA ARG A 107 6.32 2.92 -14.88
C ARG A 107 5.89 1.53 -15.30
N GLN A 108 4.73 1.06 -14.84
CA GLN A 108 4.18 -0.21 -15.30
C GLN A 108 3.91 -0.18 -16.80
N ALA A 109 3.31 0.89 -17.32
CA ALA A 109 3.03 1.06 -18.75
C ALA A 109 4.31 1.07 -19.60
N ALA A 110 5.35 1.78 -19.14
CA ALA A 110 6.66 1.81 -19.79
C ALA A 110 7.32 0.42 -19.82
N GLU A 111 7.27 -0.32 -18.70
CA GLU A 111 7.83 -1.67 -18.63
C GLU A 111 7.04 -2.69 -19.46
N VAL A 112 5.70 -2.58 -19.51
CA VAL A 112 4.86 -3.41 -20.39
C VAL A 112 5.20 -3.15 -21.87
N ALA A 113 5.44 -1.89 -22.24
CA ALA A 113 5.87 -1.54 -23.60
C ALA A 113 7.23 -2.17 -23.95
N ARG A 114 8.14 -2.28 -22.97
CA ARG A 114 9.50 -2.82 -23.15
C ARG A 114 9.56 -4.34 -23.13
N MET A 115 8.86 -4.99 -22.21
CA MET A 115 8.93 -6.44 -21.97
C MET A 115 7.89 -7.24 -22.76
N GLY A 116 6.84 -6.58 -23.26
CA GLY A 116 5.65 -7.23 -23.78
C GLY A 116 4.77 -7.83 -22.66
N PRO A 117 3.62 -8.42 -23.01
CA PRO A 117 2.59 -8.81 -22.03
C PRO A 117 2.91 -10.07 -21.21
N LYS A 118 3.90 -10.88 -21.60
CA LYS A 118 4.14 -12.21 -21.02
C LYS A 118 5.25 -12.26 -19.97
N THR A 119 6.22 -11.36 -20.05
CA THR A 119 7.41 -11.39 -19.20
C THR A 119 7.36 -10.21 -18.25
N ARG A 120 7.58 -10.48 -16.96
CA ARG A 120 7.69 -9.42 -15.95
C ARG A 120 9.15 -9.13 -15.64
N SER A 121 9.55 -7.88 -15.70
CA SER A 121 10.83 -7.43 -15.17
C SER A 121 10.83 -7.44 -13.64
N ARG A 122 12.01 -7.27 -13.03
CA ARG A 122 12.12 -7.09 -11.58
C ARG A 122 11.37 -5.84 -11.12
N ALA A 123 11.48 -4.73 -11.85
CA ALA A 123 10.74 -3.50 -11.55
C ALA A 123 9.22 -3.73 -11.60
N GLN A 124 8.70 -4.44 -12.61
CA GLN A 124 7.27 -4.78 -12.66
C GLN A 124 6.84 -5.62 -11.45
N CYS A 125 7.65 -6.59 -11.03
CA CYS A 125 7.38 -7.34 -9.81
C CYS A 125 7.39 -6.45 -8.57
N ALA A 126 8.30 -5.46 -8.48
CA ALA A 126 8.40 -4.54 -7.35
C ALA A 126 7.19 -3.61 -7.28
N LEU A 127 6.85 -2.98 -8.41
CA LEU A 127 5.68 -2.11 -8.58
C LEU A 127 4.39 -2.87 -8.23
N THR A 128 4.22 -4.10 -8.75
CA THR A 128 3.05 -4.93 -8.43
C THR A 128 2.99 -5.29 -6.96
N HIS A 129 4.11 -5.71 -6.34
CA HIS A 129 4.11 -6.04 -4.91
C HIS A 129 3.79 -4.83 -4.02
N PHE A 130 4.26 -3.64 -4.42
CA PHE A 130 3.94 -2.40 -3.71
C PHE A 130 2.49 -1.99 -3.95
N ASP A 131 1.94 -2.15 -5.15
CA ASP A 131 0.53 -1.85 -5.42
C ASP A 131 -0.43 -2.73 -4.63
N GLU A 132 -0.07 -4.01 -4.45
CA GLU A 132 -0.89 -4.98 -3.73
C GLU A 132 -0.73 -4.88 -2.20
N ALA A 133 0.52 -4.73 -1.73
CA ALA A 133 0.85 -4.87 -0.32
C ALA A 133 1.79 -3.78 0.22
N GLY A 134 1.91 -2.66 -0.49
CA GLY A 134 2.81 -1.56 -0.16
C GLY A 134 2.42 -0.82 1.11
N VAL A 135 3.43 -0.45 1.87
CA VAL A 135 3.30 0.55 2.94
C VAL A 135 4.48 1.51 2.84
N ILE A 136 4.25 2.78 3.17
CA ILE A 136 5.32 3.76 3.32
C ILE A 136 5.52 3.98 4.80
N VAL A 137 6.73 3.77 5.29
CA VAL A 137 7.08 3.94 6.71
C VAL A 137 8.06 5.09 6.85
N VAL A 138 7.74 6.01 7.75
CA VAL A 138 8.63 7.09 8.18
C VAL A 138 9.12 6.73 9.58
N ALA A 139 10.43 6.58 9.73
CA ALA A 139 11.09 6.41 11.02
C ALA A 139 12.00 7.62 11.27
N SER A 140 11.76 8.39 12.31
CA SER A 140 12.65 9.49 12.71
C SER A 140 13.84 8.99 13.53
N ASP A 141 13.71 7.82 14.15
CA ASP A 141 14.76 7.17 14.92
C ASP A 141 15.41 6.02 14.12
N PRO A 142 16.69 6.15 13.70
CA PRO A 142 17.38 5.10 12.95
C PRO A 142 17.57 3.80 13.77
N ALA A 143 17.44 3.85 15.10
CA ALA A 143 17.52 2.66 15.95
C ALA A 143 16.43 1.62 15.65
N LEU A 144 15.33 2.01 14.99
CA LEU A 144 14.24 1.11 14.59
C LEU A 144 14.58 0.31 13.32
N ILE A 145 15.52 0.79 12.50
CA ILE A 145 15.82 0.18 11.19
C ILE A 145 16.68 -1.08 11.36
N ALA A 146 17.68 -1.05 12.24
CA ALA A 146 18.58 -2.19 12.41
C ALA A 146 17.89 -3.46 12.93
N PRO A 147 17.01 -3.41 13.96
CA PRO A 147 16.20 -4.56 14.38
C PRO A 147 15.31 -5.08 13.25
N TRP A 148 14.71 -4.17 12.47
CA TRP A 148 13.88 -4.55 11.35
C TRP A 148 14.67 -5.28 10.26
N ASP A 149 15.84 -4.76 9.87
CA ASP A 149 16.72 -5.39 8.89
C ASP A 149 17.27 -6.75 9.36
N ALA A 150 17.31 -6.97 10.67
CA ALA A 150 17.68 -8.25 11.29
C ALA A 150 16.49 -9.21 11.49
N HIS A 151 15.25 -8.77 11.26
CA HIS A 151 14.02 -9.47 11.66
C HIS A 151 13.95 -9.75 13.17
N ASP A 152 14.50 -8.86 13.99
CA ASP A 152 14.28 -8.85 15.44
C ASP A 152 12.90 -8.24 15.74
N TRP A 153 11.87 -9.04 15.44
CA TRP A 153 10.48 -8.63 15.52
C TRP A 153 10.03 -8.33 16.95
N HIS A 154 10.51 -9.11 17.91
CA HIS A 154 10.22 -8.86 19.32
C HIS A 154 10.76 -7.50 19.75
N ARG A 155 11.99 -7.14 19.35
CA ARG A 155 12.47 -5.79 19.62
C ARG A 155 11.63 -4.73 18.91
N LEU A 156 11.40 -4.86 17.60
CA LEU A 156 10.71 -3.84 16.81
C LEU A 156 9.26 -3.57 17.25
N PHE A 157 8.52 -4.61 17.63
CA PHE A 157 7.08 -4.51 17.91
C PHE A 157 6.71 -4.58 19.39
N TRP A 158 7.54 -5.22 20.24
CA TRP A 158 7.29 -5.27 21.68
C TRP A 158 8.15 -4.28 22.46
N ARG A 159 9.48 -4.37 22.34
CA ARG A 159 10.39 -3.52 23.13
C ARG A 159 10.36 -2.05 22.70
N GLU A 160 10.30 -1.81 21.39
CA GLU A 160 10.24 -0.47 20.80
C GLU A 160 8.80 -0.04 20.47
N ARG A 161 7.78 -0.70 21.06
CA ARG A 161 6.35 -0.47 20.74
C ARG A 161 5.93 0.99 20.87
N THR A 162 6.53 1.72 21.81
CA THR A 162 6.24 3.13 22.06
C THR A 162 6.56 4.00 20.85
N ALA A 163 7.54 3.61 20.02
CA ALA A 163 7.89 4.36 18.82
C ALA A 163 6.72 4.47 17.82
N TRP A 164 5.87 3.45 17.75
CA TRP A 164 4.67 3.44 16.90
C TRP A 164 3.50 4.22 17.51
N GLN A 165 3.56 4.52 18.81
CA GLN A 165 2.52 5.25 19.55
C GLN A 165 2.86 6.73 19.71
N ASP A 166 4.14 7.06 19.84
CA ASP A 166 4.65 8.42 20.07
C ASP A 166 5.03 9.17 18.78
N GLY A 167 4.88 8.51 17.62
CA GLY A 167 5.10 9.11 16.30
C GLY A 167 6.53 9.04 15.78
N ARG A 168 7.47 8.42 16.51
CA ARG A 168 8.82 8.14 15.99
C ARG A 168 8.82 7.17 14.80
N ALA A 169 7.82 6.30 14.72
CA ALA A 169 7.51 5.50 13.55
C ALA A 169 6.05 5.70 13.15
N GLN A 170 5.85 6.07 11.90
CA GLN A 170 4.54 6.28 11.29
C GLN A 170 4.47 5.52 9.98
N LEU A 171 3.25 5.17 9.55
CA LEU A 171 3.07 4.47 8.29
C LEU A 171 1.81 4.93 7.56
N GLU A 172 1.86 4.87 6.25
CA GLU A 172 0.72 4.99 5.36
C GLU A 172 0.52 3.68 4.60
N VAL A 173 -0.71 3.16 4.59
CA VAL A 173 -1.05 1.94 3.84
C VAL A 173 -1.43 2.31 2.42
N PHE A 174 -0.69 1.78 1.45
CA PHE A 174 -0.95 1.99 0.03
C PHE A 174 -1.54 0.74 -0.63
N GLY A 175 -1.08 -0.45 -0.24
CA GLY A 175 -1.44 -1.70 -0.89
C GLY A 175 -2.91 -2.05 -0.72
N HIS A 176 -3.70 -2.03 -1.80
CA HIS A 176 -5.16 -2.22 -1.72
C HIS A 176 -5.55 -3.64 -1.30
N ALA A 177 -4.74 -4.65 -1.61
CA ALA A 177 -5.02 -6.02 -1.17
C ALA A 177 -4.79 -6.23 0.33
N LEU A 178 -4.00 -5.38 1.02
CA LEU A 178 -3.95 -5.39 2.48
C LEU A 178 -5.30 -5.01 3.10
N LEU A 179 -6.01 -4.06 2.48
CA LEU A 179 -7.34 -3.65 2.93
C LEU A 179 -8.36 -4.76 2.67
N GLU A 180 -8.31 -5.41 1.50
CA GLU A 180 -9.14 -6.58 1.18
C GLU A 180 -8.89 -7.74 2.15
N HIS A 181 -7.63 -7.96 2.51
CA HIS A 181 -7.22 -8.96 3.49
C HIS A 181 -7.71 -8.62 4.91
N ALA A 182 -7.76 -7.34 5.28
CA ALA A 182 -8.24 -6.88 6.58
C ALA A 182 -9.73 -7.12 6.82
N LEU A 183 -10.51 -7.41 5.77
CA LEU A 183 -11.91 -7.84 5.90
C LEU A 183 -12.08 -9.19 6.60
N THR A 184 -11.01 -10.00 6.70
CA THR A 184 -11.03 -11.25 7.45
C THR A 184 -10.45 -11.04 8.86
N PRO A 185 -11.28 -11.12 9.92
CA PRO A 185 -10.80 -11.00 11.29
C PRO A 185 -9.67 -11.99 11.61
N GLY A 186 -8.65 -11.53 12.35
CA GLY A 186 -7.53 -12.37 12.79
C GLY A 186 -6.50 -12.72 11.70
N LYS A 187 -6.68 -12.24 10.47
CA LYS A 187 -5.69 -12.47 9.41
C LYS A 187 -4.38 -11.75 9.76
N LEU A 188 -3.28 -12.48 9.69
CA LEU A 188 -1.95 -11.94 9.97
C LEU A 188 -1.41 -11.18 8.75
N LEU A 189 -1.59 -9.86 8.75
CA LEU A 189 -1.21 -8.96 7.67
C LEU A 189 0.30 -8.71 7.68
N VAL A 190 0.91 -8.75 6.49
CA VAL A 190 2.33 -8.40 6.28
C VAL A 190 2.44 -7.46 5.09
N GLY A 191 2.84 -6.22 5.34
CA GLY A 191 3.11 -5.22 4.33
C GLY A 191 4.48 -5.36 3.69
N LYS A 192 4.67 -4.61 2.60
CA LYS A 192 5.89 -4.46 1.82
C LYS A 192 6.33 -3.02 1.89
N ALA A 193 7.23 -2.73 2.81
CA ALA A 193 7.57 -1.37 3.19
C ALA A 193 8.66 -0.77 2.30
N LEU A 194 8.39 0.46 1.85
CA LEU A 194 9.41 1.46 1.56
C LEU A 194 9.65 2.27 2.82
N VAL A 195 10.92 2.40 3.22
CA VAL A 195 11.29 3.00 4.51
C VAL A 195 12.06 4.28 4.29
N PHE A 196 11.58 5.34 4.94
CA PHE A 196 12.15 6.67 4.93
C PHE A 196 12.69 7.00 6.33
N HIS A 197 13.92 7.48 6.39
CA HIS A 197 14.47 8.12 7.57
C HIS A 197 14.27 9.63 7.44
N SER A 198 13.31 10.16 8.19
CA SER A 198 12.93 11.57 8.11
C SER A 198 12.17 12.04 9.34
N THR A 199 12.19 13.36 9.56
CA THR A 199 11.31 14.07 10.49
C THR A 199 10.25 14.89 9.76
N GLN A 200 10.19 14.80 8.43
CA GLN A 200 9.18 15.48 7.62
C GLN A 200 7.80 14.85 7.81
N ALA A 201 6.76 15.63 7.54
CA ALA A 201 5.38 15.13 7.55
C ALA A 201 5.17 14.03 6.47
N MET A 202 4.22 13.13 6.72
CA MET A 202 3.94 12.00 5.83
C MET A 202 3.62 12.47 4.41
N GLU A 203 2.90 13.57 4.24
CA GLU A 203 2.51 14.13 2.95
C GLU A 203 3.74 14.50 2.09
N VAL A 204 4.78 15.06 2.72
CA VAL A 204 6.04 15.39 2.04
C VAL A 204 6.77 14.13 1.59
N VAL A 205 6.77 13.10 2.45
CA VAL A 205 7.37 11.80 2.14
C VAL A 205 6.61 11.11 1.00
N LEU A 206 5.28 11.12 1.01
CA LEU A 206 4.45 10.56 -0.05
C LEU A 206 4.69 11.27 -1.40
N ALA A 207 4.80 12.60 -1.39
CA ALA A 207 5.11 13.37 -2.59
C ALA A 207 6.51 13.03 -3.15
N HIS A 208 7.51 12.94 -2.27
CA HIS A 208 8.84 12.50 -2.68
C HIS A 208 8.85 11.06 -3.21
N ALA A 209 8.16 10.14 -2.53
CA ALA A 209 8.04 8.75 -2.96
C ALA A 209 7.41 8.66 -4.37
N ALA A 210 6.37 9.44 -4.64
CA ALA A 210 5.76 9.49 -5.98
C ALA A 210 6.75 9.97 -7.05
N ALA A 211 7.52 11.03 -6.77
CA ALA A 211 8.53 11.55 -7.69
C ALA A 211 9.66 10.54 -7.93
N ALA A 212 10.23 9.98 -6.85
CA ALA A 212 11.31 9.00 -6.93
C ALA A 212 10.87 7.69 -7.62
N ILE A 213 9.63 7.25 -7.39
CA ILE A 213 9.06 6.14 -8.16
C ILE A 213 8.97 6.54 -9.62
N ALA A 214 8.39 7.68 -9.98
CA ALA A 214 8.24 8.11 -11.37
C ALA A 214 9.57 8.21 -12.13
N HIS A 215 10.64 8.67 -11.46
CA HIS A 215 11.99 8.76 -12.02
C HIS A 215 12.74 7.43 -12.08
N GLY A 216 12.18 6.35 -11.52
CA GLY A 216 12.84 5.04 -11.52
C GLY A 216 13.96 4.91 -10.48
N GLU A 217 13.86 5.65 -9.38
CA GLU A 217 14.83 5.62 -8.26
C GLU A 217 14.40 4.65 -7.15
N LEU A 218 13.08 4.41 -7.01
CA LEU A 218 12.49 3.45 -6.08
C LEU A 218 11.67 2.40 -6.82
N LEU A 219 11.48 1.22 -6.23
CA LEU A 219 10.73 0.09 -6.79
C LEU A 219 11.33 -0.44 -8.10
N CYS A 220 12.65 -0.53 -8.18
CA CYS A 220 13.36 -1.15 -9.30
C CYS A 220 13.54 -2.65 -9.10
N ASP A 221 13.50 -3.10 -7.84
CA ASP A 221 13.69 -4.48 -7.44
C ASP A 221 12.73 -4.85 -6.29
N PRO A 222 12.05 -6.02 -6.31
CA PRO A 222 11.20 -6.46 -5.20
C PRO A 222 11.95 -6.60 -3.86
N LEU A 223 13.28 -6.76 -3.91
CA LEU A 223 14.16 -6.81 -2.76
C LEU A 223 14.39 -5.44 -2.11
N GLU A 224 13.92 -4.34 -2.70
CA GLU A 224 13.88 -3.05 -1.99
C GLU A 224 12.84 -3.06 -0.87
N LEU A 225 11.79 -3.88 -1.01
CA LEU A 225 10.66 -3.92 -0.10
C LEU A 225 10.97 -4.77 1.15
N ARG A 226 10.89 -4.12 2.31
CA ARG A 226 11.02 -4.77 3.62
C ARG A 226 9.70 -5.40 4.06
N PRO A 227 9.66 -6.66 4.52
CA PRO A 227 8.44 -7.20 5.12
C PRO A 227 8.11 -6.45 6.42
N LEU A 228 6.87 -6.01 6.61
CA LEU A 228 6.41 -5.43 7.87
C LEU A 228 5.20 -6.22 8.39
N PRO A 229 5.35 -7.05 9.44
CA PRO A 229 4.20 -7.70 10.10
C PRO A 229 3.25 -6.68 10.72
N LEU A 230 2.29 -6.18 9.94
CA LEU A 230 1.35 -5.13 10.35
C LEU A 230 0.50 -5.54 11.56
N SER A 231 0.21 -6.84 11.69
CA SER A 231 -0.49 -7.37 12.87
C SER A 231 0.28 -7.19 14.19
N GLY A 232 1.59 -6.90 14.14
CA GLY A 232 2.40 -6.57 15.31
C GLY A 232 2.30 -5.12 15.76
N LEU A 233 1.67 -4.25 14.98
CA LEU A 233 1.53 -2.86 15.37
C LEU A 233 0.48 -2.73 16.48
N PRO A 234 0.68 -1.81 17.44
CA PRO A 234 -0.27 -1.61 18.53
C PRO A 234 -1.70 -1.35 18.01
N GLY A 235 -2.66 -2.19 18.42
CA GLY A 235 -4.07 -2.06 18.08
C GLY A 235 -4.49 -2.61 16.71
N TRP A 236 -3.57 -3.17 15.92
CA TRP A 236 -3.87 -3.73 14.60
C TRP A 236 -4.37 -5.18 14.63
N HIS A 237 -4.04 -5.92 15.68
CA HIS A 237 -4.49 -7.29 15.88
C HIS A 237 -4.97 -7.48 17.33
N PRO A 238 -6.01 -8.28 17.62
CA PRO A 238 -6.51 -8.47 18.98
C PRO A 238 -5.45 -8.95 19.99
N HIS A 239 -4.42 -9.65 19.50
CA HIS A 239 -3.31 -10.16 20.31
C HIS A 239 -2.06 -9.27 20.27
N SER A 240 -2.10 -8.07 19.67
CA SER A 240 -0.92 -7.18 19.61
C SER A 240 -0.45 -6.71 20.99
N ASP A 241 -1.28 -6.82 22.03
CA ASP A 241 -0.93 -6.47 23.41
C ASP A 241 -0.37 -7.65 24.24
N ASP A 242 -0.26 -8.84 23.63
CA ASP A 242 0.35 -10.01 24.26
C ASP A 242 1.81 -10.18 23.79
N GLU A 243 2.76 -10.22 24.71
CA GLU A 243 4.17 -10.45 24.39
C GLU A 243 4.39 -11.79 23.67
N ALA A 244 3.63 -12.83 24.04
CA ALA A 244 3.75 -14.15 23.43
C ALA A 244 3.42 -14.12 21.94
N PHE A 245 2.51 -13.23 21.51
CA PHE A 245 2.20 -13.02 20.10
C PHE A 245 3.44 -12.58 19.31
N HIS A 246 4.19 -11.59 19.83
CA HIS A 246 5.41 -11.05 19.21
C HIS A 246 6.58 -12.03 19.15
N ARG A 247 6.49 -13.17 19.86
CA ARG A 247 7.49 -14.23 19.86
C ARG A 247 7.14 -15.39 18.94
N HIS A 248 5.84 -15.67 18.75
CA HIS A 248 5.40 -16.95 18.18
C HIS A 248 4.42 -16.83 17.01
N ALA A 249 3.83 -15.67 16.74
CA ALA A 249 2.86 -15.55 15.65
C ALA A 249 3.50 -15.83 14.29
N ALA A 250 2.77 -16.51 13.41
CA ALA A 250 3.29 -17.00 12.14
C ALA A 250 3.71 -15.91 11.14
N CYS A 251 3.32 -14.64 11.34
CA CYS A 251 3.80 -13.53 10.52
C CYS A 251 5.26 -13.14 10.79
N TYR A 252 5.80 -13.49 11.97
CA TYR A 252 7.16 -13.18 12.39
C TYR A 252 8.16 -14.21 11.83
N GLN A 253 8.41 -14.10 10.53
CA GLN A 253 9.32 -15.00 9.82
C GLN A 253 10.79 -14.55 9.98
N PRO A 254 11.74 -15.47 10.20
CA PRO A 254 13.15 -15.12 10.32
C PRO A 254 13.71 -14.54 9.02
N ARG A 255 14.82 -13.81 9.11
CA ARG A 255 15.50 -13.28 7.93
C ARG A 255 16.09 -14.43 7.13
N ARG A 256 15.81 -14.47 5.82
CA ARG A 256 16.39 -15.46 4.91
C ARG A 256 17.91 -15.27 4.81
N THR A 257 18.66 -16.35 4.71
CA THR A 257 20.12 -16.32 4.48
C THR A 257 20.43 -15.49 3.23
N GLY A 258 21.41 -14.58 3.34
CA GLY A 258 21.81 -13.68 2.25
C GLY A 258 20.87 -12.50 1.99
N ARG A 259 19.77 -12.34 2.74
CA ARG A 259 18.88 -11.18 2.61
C ARG A 259 19.51 -9.93 3.22
N SER A 260 19.77 -8.93 2.38
CA SER A 260 20.14 -7.56 2.76
C SER A 260 19.10 -6.57 2.26
N TYR A 261 18.85 -5.48 3.00
CA TYR A 261 17.90 -4.45 2.62
C TYR A 261 18.64 -3.16 2.23
N PRO A 262 18.15 -2.38 1.24
CA PRO A 262 18.78 -1.10 0.90
C PRO A 262 18.61 -0.12 2.06
N PRO A 263 19.53 0.82 2.33
CA PRO A 263 19.35 1.83 3.38
C PRO A 263 17.99 2.54 3.28
N ALA A 264 17.43 2.96 4.42
CA ALA A 264 16.24 3.82 4.39
C ALA A 264 16.52 5.11 3.63
N VAL A 265 15.56 5.54 2.81
CA VAL A 265 15.66 6.76 2.01
C VAL A 265 15.74 7.95 2.96
N ARG A 266 16.81 8.73 2.89
CA ARG A 266 17.00 9.89 3.78
C ARG A 266 16.34 11.11 3.17
N LEU A 267 15.40 11.70 3.91
CA LEU A 267 14.82 13.00 3.59
C LEU A 267 15.17 13.97 4.70
N GLY A 268 16.20 14.79 4.44
CA GLY A 268 16.58 15.86 5.35
C GLY A 268 15.56 16.99 5.35
N HIS A 269 15.66 17.87 6.35
CA HIS A 269 15.03 19.18 6.25
C HIS A 269 15.65 19.89 5.06
N LEU A 270 14.87 20.17 4.01
CA LEU A 270 15.25 21.23 3.08
C LEU A 270 15.27 22.52 3.92
N GLY A 271 16.47 22.93 4.36
CA GLY A 271 16.67 24.30 4.79
C GLY A 271 16.19 25.20 3.66
N ARG A 272 15.49 26.29 4.00
CA ARG A 272 15.15 27.36 3.05
C ARG A 272 16.43 27.83 2.32
N ALA A 273 16.76 27.25 1.19
CA ALA A 273 17.87 27.65 0.35
C ALA A 273 17.75 27.01 -1.05
N ALA A 274 16.79 27.47 -1.83
CA ALA A 274 16.81 27.51 -3.30
C ALA A 274 15.54 28.21 -3.82
N LEU A 275 15.33 29.45 -3.38
CA LEU A 275 14.49 30.43 -4.07
C LEU A 275 15.27 31.75 -4.02
N VAL A 276 16.32 31.83 -4.84
CA VAL A 276 16.85 33.05 -5.45
C VAL A 276 17.36 32.67 -6.83
#